data_AF-A0A964R7K8-F1
#
_entry.id   AF-A0A964R7K8-F1
#
_cell.length_a   1.000
_cell.length_b   1.000
_cell.length_c   1.000
_cell.angle_alpha   90.00
_cell.angle_beta   90.00
_cell.angle_gamma   90.00
#
_symmetry.space_group_name_H-M   'P 1'
#
loop_
_entity.id
_entity.type
_entity.pdbx_description
1 polymer ?
#
loop_
_entity_poly.entity_id
_entity_poly.type
_entity_poly.pdbx_seq_one_letter_code
_entity_poly.pdbx_strand_id
1 'polypeptide(L)'
;MLVSPENAETVVRHPRSNTILFKNTDPQLAIEWGMANARNTVVLAGKYVVSDRIDIPRDGVTLIIDQGAEFSAKPETTFTSPEPGFRSRAGTYHPFGVLIYNQKNNVRVLMFGTVATKGFPVMFDGRNTKGDCGLQGGMLLGTGKIPDMYWLVDSGKVQVPIITIAGGPSALSMEGCEDCHLGMIANLAAKPGGTTEETLDLNSRNSGITVERLVGERAKEIIDCNETHVVVQEMVAVGEPQRHPITGVLLYTGGANFYGTIGDAGRLVGPGFGQLPVQGVAVSGPRFTTRKPLNTRSLVVGTTNLLKDAVSSRVIHDFPKLPGGLPKFTVKTTIEVTLEGGGKKRFEKAVAIDLREN
;
A
#
# COMPACT_ATOMS: atom_id res chain seq x y z
N MET A 1 1.54 -8.62 -22.77
CA MET A 1 2.24 -7.68 -23.65
C MET A 1 3.44 -7.09 -22.93
N LEU A 2 4.45 -6.68 -23.71
CA LEU A 2 5.58 -5.90 -23.21
C LEU A 2 5.41 -4.45 -23.66
N VAL A 3 5.57 -3.51 -22.76
CA VAL A 3 5.52 -2.07 -23.04
C VAL A 3 6.89 -1.49 -22.79
N SER A 4 7.41 -0.71 -23.75
CA SER A 4 8.75 -0.10 -23.65
C SER A 4 8.79 1.22 -24.43
N PRO A 5 9.63 2.19 -24.03
CA PRO A 5 9.91 3.35 -24.87
C PRO A 5 10.69 2.93 -26.11
N GLU A 6 10.43 3.59 -27.24
CA GLU A 6 11.19 3.47 -28.46
C GLU A 6 11.14 4.80 -29.21
N ASN A 7 12.29 5.45 -29.34
CA ASN A 7 12.39 6.82 -29.86
C ASN A 7 11.50 7.78 -29.06
N ALA A 8 10.57 8.48 -29.72
CA ALA A 8 9.61 9.40 -29.13
C ALA A 8 8.25 8.73 -28.82
N GLU A 9 8.14 7.42 -28.98
CA GLU A 9 6.89 6.66 -28.78
C GLU A 9 7.04 5.66 -27.64
N THR A 10 5.92 5.22 -27.10
CA THR A 10 5.79 4.02 -26.29
C THR A 10 5.17 2.92 -27.15
N VAL A 11 5.84 1.78 -27.23
CA VAL A 11 5.41 0.65 -28.06
C VAL A 11 4.91 -0.50 -27.20
N VAL A 12 3.93 -1.22 -27.71
CA VAL A 12 3.40 -2.45 -27.13
C VAL A 12 3.75 -3.61 -28.04
N ARG A 13 4.48 -4.60 -27.51
CA ARG A 13 5.01 -5.73 -28.25
C ARG A 13 4.43 -7.06 -27.79
N HIS A 14 4.30 -7.97 -28.74
CA HIS A 14 4.03 -9.37 -28.44
C HIS A 14 5.28 -10.02 -27.81
N PRO A 15 5.19 -10.69 -26.64
CA PRO A 15 6.35 -11.13 -25.89
C PRO A 15 7.20 -12.21 -26.57
N ARG A 16 6.63 -12.99 -27.51
CA ARG A 16 7.36 -14.09 -28.18
C ARG A 16 7.98 -13.69 -29.52
N SER A 17 7.23 -12.93 -30.33
CA SER A 17 7.65 -12.56 -31.69
C SER A 17 8.31 -11.19 -31.74
N ASN A 18 8.26 -10.43 -30.63
CA ASN A 18 8.73 -9.05 -30.54
C ASN A 18 8.04 -8.07 -31.52
N THR A 19 6.97 -8.48 -32.18
CA THR A 19 6.21 -7.66 -33.14
C THR A 19 5.55 -6.50 -32.41
N ILE A 20 5.64 -5.28 -32.97
CA ILE A 20 4.89 -4.11 -32.49
C ILE A 20 3.42 -4.33 -32.83
N LEU A 21 2.56 -4.30 -31.82
CA LEU A 21 1.11 -4.43 -31.96
C LEU A 21 0.39 -3.10 -31.86
N PHE A 22 0.97 -2.16 -31.10
CA PHE A 22 0.45 -0.82 -30.90
C PHE A 22 1.60 0.13 -30.56
N LYS A 23 1.44 1.41 -30.86
CA LYS A 23 2.36 2.46 -30.46
C LYS A 23 1.63 3.78 -30.29
N ASN A 24 2.10 4.60 -29.36
CA ASN A 24 1.56 5.94 -29.14
C ASN A 24 2.64 6.85 -28.55
N THR A 25 2.57 8.15 -28.80
CA THR A 25 3.45 9.13 -28.16
C THR A 25 3.12 9.35 -26.69
N ASP A 26 1.88 9.03 -26.27
CA ASP A 26 1.46 9.01 -24.88
C ASP A 26 1.63 7.60 -24.27
N PRO A 27 2.53 7.42 -23.29
CA PRO A 27 2.67 6.17 -22.55
C PRO A 27 1.37 5.64 -21.94
N GLN A 28 0.47 6.53 -21.48
CA GLN A 28 -0.79 6.15 -20.87
C GLN A 28 -1.60 5.25 -21.82
N LEU A 29 -1.82 5.74 -23.04
CA LEU A 29 -2.62 5.05 -24.04
C LEU A 29 -2.02 3.70 -24.44
N ALA A 30 -0.68 3.61 -24.51
CA ALA A 30 -0.01 2.34 -24.81
C ALA A 30 -0.17 1.31 -23.68
N ILE A 31 -0.05 1.74 -22.42
CA ILE A 31 -0.19 0.85 -21.26
C ILE A 31 -1.63 0.36 -21.11
N GLU A 32 -2.60 1.27 -21.21
CA GLU A 32 -4.03 0.94 -21.16
C GLU A 32 -4.44 0.02 -22.32
N TRP A 33 -3.97 0.29 -23.54
CA TRP A 33 -4.18 -0.60 -24.68
C TRP A 33 -3.62 -1.99 -24.42
N GLY A 34 -2.42 -2.09 -23.82
CA GLY A 34 -1.82 -3.36 -23.43
C GLY A 34 -2.70 -4.17 -22.50
N MET A 35 -3.24 -3.54 -21.44
CA MET A 35 -4.15 -4.19 -20.48
C MET A 35 -5.52 -4.53 -21.09
N ALA A 36 -6.03 -3.68 -21.98
CA ALA A 36 -7.28 -3.95 -22.69
C ALA A 36 -7.16 -5.23 -23.54
N ASN A 37 -6.01 -5.44 -24.19
CA ASN A 37 -5.80 -6.51 -25.18
C ASN A 37 -5.04 -7.73 -24.66
N ALA A 38 -4.53 -7.72 -23.42
CA ALA A 38 -3.89 -8.88 -22.82
C ALA A 38 -4.15 -9.00 -21.33
N ARG A 39 -4.14 -10.24 -20.83
CA ARG A 39 -4.29 -10.54 -19.40
C ARG A 39 -3.13 -9.98 -18.56
N ASN A 40 -1.91 -10.04 -19.08
CA ASN A 40 -0.71 -9.59 -18.38
C ASN A 40 0.00 -8.53 -19.23
N THR A 41 0.24 -7.37 -18.65
CA THR A 41 0.98 -6.25 -19.26
C THR A 41 2.17 -5.91 -18.39
N VAL A 42 3.35 -5.92 -19.00
CA VAL A 42 4.61 -5.67 -18.32
C VAL A 42 5.21 -4.41 -18.92
N VAL A 43 5.34 -3.38 -18.10
CA VAL A 43 6.04 -2.15 -18.46
C VAL A 43 7.50 -2.30 -18.08
N LEU A 44 8.36 -2.32 -19.10
CA LEU A 44 9.80 -2.55 -18.96
C LEU A 44 10.52 -1.26 -18.56
N ALA A 45 11.82 -1.38 -18.27
CA ALA A 45 12.67 -0.24 -17.97
C ALA A 45 12.55 0.90 -19.01
N GLY A 46 12.51 2.14 -18.53
CA GLY A 46 12.25 3.31 -19.35
C GLY A 46 11.60 4.46 -18.58
N LYS A 47 11.58 5.64 -19.18
CA LYS A 47 10.87 6.81 -18.65
C LYS A 47 9.51 6.95 -19.31
N TYR A 48 8.47 7.05 -18.50
CA TYR A 48 7.08 7.16 -18.94
C TYR A 48 6.45 8.38 -18.29
N VAL A 49 6.23 9.42 -19.09
CA VAL A 49 5.52 10.62 -18.67
C VAL A 49 4.09 10.54 -19.19
N VAL A 50 3.15 10.16 -18.33
CA VAL A 50 1.73 10.02 -18.70
C VAL A 50 1.05 11.38 -18.75
N SER A 51 0.03 11.51 -19.61
CA SER A 51 -0.72 12.78 -19.73
C SER A 51 -1.61 13.06 -18.52
N ASP A 52 -2.26 12.04 -17.95
CA ASP A 52 -3.07 12.16 -16.73
C ASP A 52 -2.72 11.06 -15.72
N ARG A 53 -3.34 9.89 -15.89
CA ARG A 53 -3.19 8.69 -15.05
C ARG A 53 -3.46 7.43 -15.87
N ILE A 54 -3.12 6.27 -15.35
CA ILE A 54 -3.39 4.97 -15.97
C ILE A 54 -4.65 4.39 -15.35
N ASP A 55 -5.72 4.29 -16.14
CA ASP A 55 -6.96 3.64 -15.73
C ASP A 55 -6.93 2.14 -16.07
N ILE A 56 -7.24 1.28 -15.09
CA ILE A 56 -7.35 -0.17 -15.35
C ILE A 56 -8.61 -0.46 -16.16
N PRO A 57 -8.51 -0.99 -17.40
CA PRO A 57 -9.62 -0.97 -18.34
C PRO A 57 -10.69 -2.04 -18.07
N ARG A 58 -10.33 -3.16 -17.43
CA ARG A 58 -11.22 -4.30 -17.23
C ARG A 58 -10.76 -5.21 -16.08
N ASP A 59 -11.67 -6.06 -15.62
CA ASP A 59 -11.44 -7.05 -14.58
C ASP A 59 -10.38 -8.08 -15.00
N GLY A 60 -9.73 -8.68 -14.00
CA GLY A 60 -8.88 -9.87 -14.18
C GLY A 60 -7.55 -9.62 -14.90
N VAL A 61 -7.07 -8.36 -14.97
CA VAL A 61 -5.79 -8.01 -15.58
C VAL A 61 -4.66 -7.88 -14.56
N THR A 62 -3.45 -8.12 -15.02
CA THR A 62 -2.22 -7.89 -14.27
C THR A 62 -1.40 -6.79 -14.95
N LEU A 63 -1.08 -5.74 -14.18
CA LEU A 63 -0.10 -4.73 -14.54
C LEU A 63 1.17 -4.94 -13.71
N ILE A 64 2.30 -5.09 -14.41
CA ILE A 64 3.62 -5.24 -13.79
C ILE A 64 4.47 -4.07 -14.22
N ILE A 65 4.97 -3.30 -13.25
CA ILE A 65 5.89 -2.20 -13.47
C ILE A 65 7.28 -2.66 -13.06
N ASP A 66 8.17 -2.83 -14.03
CA ASP A 66 9.54 -3.27 -13.82
C ASP A 66 10.36 -2.27 -12.98
N GLN A 67 11.40 -2.76 -12.30
CA GLN A 67 12.23 -1.95 -11.40
C GLN A 67 12.94 -0.79 -12.09
N GLY A 68 13.25 -0.94 -13.39
CA GLY A 68 13.88 0.12 -14.18
C GLY A 68 12.89 1.10 -14.81
N ALA A 69 11.58 0.95 -14.56
CA ALA A 69 10.57 1.85 -15.08
C ALA A 69 10.42 3.06 -14.15
N GLU A 70 10.43 4.26 -14.73
CA GLU A 70 10.24 5.53 -14.03
C GLU A 70 8.98 6.20 -14.57
N PHE A 71 8.01 6.43 -13.70
CA PHE A 71 6.75 7.07 -14.04
C PHE A 71 6.64 8.47 -13.45
N SER A 72 6.08 9.38 -14.23
CA SER A 72 5.58 10.65 -13.71
C SER A 72 4.34 11.10 -14.47
N ALA A 73 3.51 11.92 -13.82
CA ALA A 73 2.55 12.74 -14.55
C ALA A 73 3.27 13.94 -15.18
N LYS A 74 2.74 14.54 -16.25
CA LYS A 74 3.31 15.79 -16.78
C LYS A 74 3.27 16.88 -15.67
N PRO A 75 4.30 17.74 -15.54
CA PRO A 75 4.39 18.71 -14.45
C PRO A 75 3.20 19.68 -14.32
N GLU A 76 2.48 19.92 -15.42
CA GLU A 76 1.30 20.79 -15.48
C GLU A 76 -0.02 20.01 -15.56
N THR A 77 0.01 18.68 -15.43
CA THR A 77 -1.19 17.88 -15.29
C THR A 77 -1.91 18.32 -14.02
N THR A 78 -2.97 19.09 -14.21
CA THR A 78 -4.07 19.10 -13.25
C THR A 78 -4.77 17.78 -13.53
N PHE A 79 -4.82 16.84 -12.58
CA PHE A 79 -5.54 15.59 -12.78
C PHE A 79 -6.93 15.94 -13.30
N THR A 80 -7.20 15.62 -14.57
CA THR A 80 -8.34 16.21 -15.29
C THR A 80 -9.63 15.51 -14.93
N SER A 81 -9.50 14.28 -14.43
CA SER A 81 -10.61 13.55 -13.87
C SER A 81 -11.08 14.19 -12.56
N PRO A 82 -12.38 14.49 -12.42
CA PRO A 82 -12.93 14.96 -11.15
C PRO A 82 -12.86 13.88 -10.07
N GLU A 83 -12.41 12.66 -10.35
CA GLU A 83 -12.21 11.59 -9.37
C GLU A 83 -10.81 10.99 -9.51
N PRO A 84 -10.19 10.45 -8.44
CA PRO A 84 -10.74 10.40 -7.09
C PRO A 84 -10.53 11.71 -6.31
N GLY A 85 -11.36 11.88 -5.30
CA GLY A 85 -11.36 13.03 -4.41
C GLY A 85 -12.33 12.81 -3.27
N PHE A 86 -12.55 13.83 -2.47
CA PHE A 86 -13.50 13.80 -1.36
C PHE A 86 -14.28 15.09 -1.25
N ARG A 87 -15.49 14.99 -0.68
CA ARG A 87 -16.23 16.18 -0.24
C ARG A 87 -15.90 16.47 1.21
N SER A 88 -15.46 17.68 1.50
CA SER A 88 -15.35 18.16 2.87
C SER A 88 -16.73 18.24 3.54
N ARG A 89 -16.76 18.45 4.85
CA ARG A 89 -18.00 18.65 5.61
C ARG A 89 -18.81 19.85 5.10
N ALA A 90 -18.16 20.84 4.49
CA ALA A 90 -18.80 22.00 3.88
C ALA A 90 -19.34 21.73 2.46
N GLY A 91 -19.21 20.51 1.96
CA GLY A 91 -19.66 20.11 0.61
C GLY A 91 -18.65 20.40 -0.52
N THR A 92 -17.58 21.15 -0.22
CA THR A 92 -16.49 21.44 -1.17
C THR A 92 -15.78 20.17 -1.57
N TYR A 93 -15.62 19.94 -2.87
CA TYR A 93 -14.90 18.80 -3.40
C TYR A 93 -13.40 19.09 -3.53
N HIS A 94 -12.59 18.14 -3.07
CA HIS A 94 -11.14 18.19 -3.05
C HIS A 94 -10.62 17.00 -3.89
N PRO A 95 -10.27 17.21 -5.16
CA PRO A 95 -9.63 16.18 -5.97
C PRO A 95 -8.22 15.91 -5.42
N PHE A 96 -7.75 14.67 -5.60
CA PHE A 96 -6.35 14.33 -5.35
C PHE A 96 -5.80 13.50 -6.50
N GLY A 97 -4.48 13.56 -6.67
CA GLY A 97 -3.82 12.85 -7.75
C GLY A 97 -3.70 11.36 -7.49
N VAL A 98 -3.93 10.56 -8.53
CA VAL A 98 -3.60 9.13 -8.53
C VAL A 98 -2.95 8.77 -9.86
N LEU A 99 -1.81 8.09 -9.83
CA LEU A 99 -1.13 7.68 -11.06
C LEU A 99 -1.73 6.40 -11.66
N ILE A 100 -2.02 5.37 -10.86
CA ILE A 100 -2.64 4.13 -11.32
C ILE A 100 -3.97 3.95 -10.58
N TYR A 101 -5.08 3.98 -11.31
CA TYR A 101 -6.41 3.97 -10.74
C TYR A 101 -7.17 2.70 -11.13
N ASN A 102 -7.65 1.97 -10.13
CA ASN A 102 -8.35 0.70 -10.32
C ASN A 102 -9.76 0.74 -9.71
N GLN A 103 -10.78 0.46 -10.53
CA GLN A 103 -12.17 0.21 -10.10
C GLN A 103 -12.68 -1.15 -10.62
N LYS A 104 -11.77 -2.11 -10.82
CA LYS A 104 -12.03 -3.40 -11.47
C LYS A 104 -11.68 -4.56 -10.55
N ASN A 105 -12.43 -5.65 -10.67
CA ASN A 105 -12.28 -6.84 -9.83
C ASN A 105 -11.10 -7.71 -10.26
N ASN A 106 -10.52 -8.46 -9.32
CA ASN A 106 -9.47 -9.44 -9.58
C ASN A 106 -8.25 -8.86 -10.33
N VAL A 107 -7.96 -7.57 -10.11
CA VAL A 107 -6.83 -6.88 -10.72
C VAL A 107 -5.58 -7.08 -9.88
N ARG A 108 -4.45 -7.26 -10.55
CA ARG A 108 -3.13 -7.39 -9.91
C ARG A 108 -2.26 -6.23 -10.35
N VAL A 109 -1.80 -5.41 -9.40
CA VAL A 109 -0.80 -4.37 -9.66
C VAL A 109 0.47 -4.74 -8.90
N LEU A 110 1.55 -5.00 -9.65
CA LEU A 110 2.88 -5.31 -9.12
C LEU A 110 3.82 -4.15 -9.45
N MET A 111 4.10 -3.31 -8.46
CA MET A 111 4.85 -2.06 -8.59
C MET A 111 6.28 -2.23 -8.04
N PHE A 112 7.25 -2.41 -8.94
CA PHE A 112 8.69 -2.49 -8.60
C PHE A 112 9.46 -1.23 -9.00
N GLY A 113 8.93 -0.43 -9.91
CA GLY A 113 9.58 0.76 -10.47
C GLY A 113 9.55 1.99 -9.56
N THR A 114 9.91 3.14 -10.14
CA THR A 114 9.87 4.43 -9.45
C THR A 114 8.68 5.24 -9.93
N VAL A 115 7.97 5.88 -9.00
CA VAL A 115 6.90 6.82 -9.28
C VAL A 115 7.29 8.20 -8.75
N ALA A 116 7.11 9.22 -9.57
CA ALA A 116 7.20 10.63 -9.20
C ALA A 116 5.84 11.29 -9.48
N THR A 117 5.03 11.44 -8.44
CA THR A 117 3.70 12.07 -8.50
C THR A 117 3.51 12.97 -7.28
N LYS A 118 2.59 13.93 -7.37
CA LYS A 118 2.15 14.76 -6.22
C LYS A 118 0.99 14.12 -5.43
N GLY A 119 0.57 12.91 -5.80
CA GLY A 119 -0.52 12.18 -5.13
C GLY A 119 -0.18 10.71 -4.91
N PHE A 120 -1.19 9.84 -4.97
CA PHE A 120 -1.01 8.41 -4.68
C PHE A 120 -0.50 7.66 -5.92
N PRO A 121 0.51 6.77 -5.78
CA PRO A 121 1.00 5.95 -6.89
C PRO A 121 -0.04 4.96 -7.40
N VAL A 122 -0.76 4.26 -6.52
CA VAL A 122 -1.80 3.29 -6.88
C VAL A 122 -2.97 3.39 -5.91
N MET A 123 -4.17 3.46 -6.45
CA MET A 123 -5.41 3.40 -5.68
C MET A 123 -6.33 2.29 -6.22
N PHE A 124 -6.84 1.46 -5.32
CA PHE A 124 -7.99 0.61 -5.59
C PHE A 124 -9.20 1.29 -4.97
N ASP A 125 -10.14 1.70 -5.82
CA ASP A 125 -11.31 2.48 -5.44
C ASP A 125 -12.59 1.69 -5.75
N GLY A 126 -13.07 0.96 -4.74
CA GLY A 126 -14.32 0.22 -4.80
C GLY A 126 -15.55 1.05 -4.39
N ARG A 127 -15.43 2.37 -4.24
CA ARG A 127 -16.58 3.19 -3.86
C ARG A 127 -17.69 3.05 -4.88
N ASN A 128 -18.92 2.98 -4.39
CA ASN A 128 -20.09 2.89 -5.25
C ASN A 128 -21.33 3.44 -4.53
N THR A 129 -22.45 3.49 -5.25
CA THR A 129 -23.71 4.06 -4.72
C THR A 129 -24.46 3.13 -3.76
N LYS A 130 -24.07 1.86 -3.65
CA LYS A 130 -24.68 0.86 -2.76
C LYS A 130 -24.11 0.92 -1.34
N GLY A 131 -22.93 1.52 -1.16
CA GLY A 131 -22.28 1.60 0.14
C GLY A 131 -21.75 0.25 0.63
N ASP A 132 -21.37 -0.62 -0.29
CA ASP A 132 -20.68 -1.89 -0.07
C ASP A 132 -19.26 -1.86 -0.67
N CYS A 133 -18.51 -2.96 -0.62
CA CYS A 133 -17.22 -3.05 -1.30
C CYS A 133 -17.42 -3.30 -2.81
N GLY A 134 -17.26 -2.26 -3.63
CA GLY A 134 -17.47 -2.32 -5.08
C GLY A 134 -16.33 -2.98 -5.86
N LEU A 135 -15.22 -3.27 -5.19
CA LEU A 135 -14.13 -4.07 -5.73
C LEU A 135 -13.97 -5.34 -4.90
N GLN A 136 -13.81 -6.48 -5.59
CA GLN A 136 -13.57 -7.78 -4.98
C GLN A 136 -12.33 -8.46 -5.58
N GLY A 137 -11.49 -9.00 -4.69
CA GLY A 137 -10.30 -9.78 -5.05
C GLY A 137 -9.19 -8.94 -5.67
N GLY A 138 -8.13 -9.63 -6.11
CA GLY A 138 -6.96 -9.00 -6.71
C GLY A 138 -5.76 -8.93 -5.77
N MET A 139 -4.71 -8.24 -6.24
CA MET A 139 -3.44 -8.15 -5.54
C MET A 139 -2.80 -6.78 -5.72
N LEU A 140 -2.31 -6.20 -4.62
CA LEU A 140 -1.42 -5.05 -4.65
C LEU A 140 -0.08 -5.44 -4.01
N LEU A 141 1.00 -5.35 -4.78
CA LEU A 141 2.35 -5.58 -4.29
C LEU A 141 3.19 -4.37 -4.69
N GLY A 142 3.80 -3.71 -3.71
CA GLY A 142 4.51 -2.45 -3.91
C GLY A 142 5.84 -2.39 -3.19
N THR A 143 6.94 -2.57 -3.92
CA THR A 143 8.31 -2.42 -3.40
C THR A 143 9.11 -1.36 -4.15
N GLY A 144 8.45 -0.68 -5.09
CA GLY A 144 9.00 0.43 -5.83
C GLY A 144 9.25 1.67 -4.98
N LYS A 145 9.97 2.63 -5.55
CA LYS A 145 10.18 3.94 -4.93
C LYS A 145 9.00 4.85 -5.22
N ILE A 146 8.24 5.20 -4.19
CA ILE A 146 7.06 6.05 -4.29
C ILE A 146 7.16 7.27 -3.37
N PRO A 147 6.49 8.40 -3.69
CA PRO A 147 6.59 9.63 -2.90
C PRO A 147 5.60 9.68 -1.73
N ASP A 148 4.61 8.79 -1.72
CA ASP A 148 3.47 8.79 -0.81
C ASP A 148 3.06 7.34 -0.45
N MET A 149 1.78 7.08 -0.20
CA MET A 149 1.22 5.80 0.21
C MET A 149 0.40 5.10 -0.88
N TYR A 150 0.29 3.77 -0.80
CA TYR A 150 -0.73 3.02 -1.54
C TYR A 150 -2.09 3.16 -0.86
N TRP A 151 -3.19 3.10 -1.61
CA TRP A 151 -4.53 3.26 -1.02
C TRP A 151 -5.55 2.22 -1.50
N LEU A 152 -6.22 1.58 -0.55
CA LEU A 152 -7.40 0.75 -0.79
C LEU A 152 -8.63 1.43 -0.18
N VAL A 153 -9.67 1.63 -0.98
CA VAL A 153 -10.96 2.17 -0.52
C VAL A 153 -12.07 1.23 -0.97
N ASP A 154 -12.99 0.89 -0.07
CA ASP A 154 -14.18 0.07 -0.34
C ASP A 154 -13.85 -1.22 -1.10
N SER A 155 -12.73 -1.86 -0.74
CA SER A 155 -12.18 -3.02 -1.42
C SER A 155 -12.28 -4.28 -0.56
N GLY A 156 -12.82 -5.34 -1.14
CA GLY A 156 -12.98 -6.64 -0.48
C GLY A 156 -11.98 -7.68 -0.97
N LYS A 157 -11.46 -8.53 -0.07
CA LYS A 157 -10.66 -9.72 -0.40
C LYS A 157 -9.37 -9.44 -1.20
N VAL A 158 -8.85 -8.21 -1.13
CA VAL A 158 -7.60 -7.83 -1.78
C VAL A 158 -6.43 -8.45 -1.01
N GLN A 159 -5.49 -9.04 -1.76
CA GLN A 159 -4.24 -9.54 -1.20
C GLN A 159 -3.17 -8.45 -1.28
N VAL A 160 -2.47 -8.18 -0.17
CA VAL A 160 -1.35 -7.25 -0.11
C VAL A 160 -0.11 -7.95 0.42
N PRO A 161 0.60 -8.74 -0.42
CA PRO A 161 1.63 -9.64 0.09
C PRO A 161 2.85 -8.90 0.67
N ILE A 162 3.29 -7.83 0.00
CA ILE A 162 4.42 -7.01 0.40
C ILE A 162 4.13 -5.56 -0.02
N ILE A 163 4.23 -4.63 0.94
CA ILE A 163 4.40 -3.21 0.67
C ILE A 163 5.57 -2.69 1.49
N THR A 164 6.47 -1.96 0.84
CA THR A 164 7.56 -1.26 1.52
C THR A 164 7.76 0.13 0.96
N ILE A 165 7.93 1.11 1.85
CA ILE A 165 8.29 2.48 1.48
C ILE A 165 9.45 2.98 2.32
N ALA A 166 10.12 4.03 1.81
CA ALA A 166 11.21 4.71 2.50
C ALA A 166 10.85 6.19 2.71
N GLY A 167 10.33 6.53 3.89
CA GLY A 167 10.09 7.91 4.33
C GLY A 167 8.83 8.59 3.79
N GLY A 168 7.79 7.82 3.45
CA GLY A 168 6.45 8.36 3.14
C GLY A 168 5.57 8.49 4.40
N PRO A 169 4.39 9.13 4.27
CA PRO A 169 3.46 9.32 5.39
C PRO A 169 2.87 8.00 5.88
N SER A 170 2.50 7.09 4.98
CA SER A 170 2.09 5.73 5.31
C SER A 170 2.54 4.78 4.22
N ALA A 171 2.77 3.50 4.53
CA ALA A 171 3.04 2.53 3.48
C ALA A 171 1.74 2.17 2.74
N LEU A 172 0.65 2.03 3.49
CA LEU A 172 -0.66 1.65 2.99
C LEU A 172 -1.73 2.36 3.83
N SER A 173 -2.69 2.99 3.15
CA SER A 173 -3.94 3.41 3.76
C SER A 173 -5.09 2.53 3.31
N MET A 174 -6.04 2.29 4.20
CA MET A 174 -7.24 1.49 3.97
C MET A 174 -8.46 2.17 4.56
N GLU A 175 -9.54 2.27 3.78
CA GLU A 175 -10.83 2.74 4.27
C GLU A 175 -11.97 1.88 3.72
N GLY A 176 -12.92 1.46 4.57
CA GLY A 176 -14.08 0.68 4.14
C GLY A 176 -13.76 -0.71 3.57
N CYS A 177 -12.56 -1.25 3.81
CA CYS A 177 -12.12 -2.52 3.23
C CYS A 177 -12.56 -3.75 4.05
N GLU A 178 -12.77 -4.87 3.38
CA GLU A 178 -13.26 -6.11 4.01
C GLU A 178 -12.43 -7.34 3.64
N ASP A 179 -12.18 -8.22 4.61
CA ASP A 179 -11.55 -9.53 4.40
C ASP A 179 -10.21 -9.47 3.64
N CYS A 180 -9.44 -8.39 3.81
CA CYS A 180 -8.14 -8.23 3.17
C CYS A 180 -7.04 -8.94 3.98
N HIS A 181 -6.08 -9.51 3.25
CA HIS A 181 -4.93 -10.18 3.84
C HIS A 181 -3.64 -9.48 3.44
N LEU A 182 -2.89 -9.02 4.45
CA LEU A 182 -1.67 -8.26 4.32
C LEU A 182 -0.51 -9.12 4.82
N GLY A 183 0.53 -9.27 3.99
CA GLY A 183 1.74 -9.99 4.38
C GLY A 183 2.68 -9.09 5.18
N MET A 184 3.76 -8.63 4.53
CA MET A 184 4.72 -7.70 5.14
C MET A 184 4.46 -6.26 4.70
N ILE A 185 4.10 -5.38 5.63
CA ILE A 185 3.96 -3.95 5.40
C ILE A 185 5.04 -3.21 6.19
N ALA A 186 5.83 -2.37 5.52
CA ALA A 186 6.91 -1.65 6.17
C ALA A 186 7.07 -0.21 5.72
N ASN A 187 7.28 0.68 6.69
CA ASN A 187 7.67 2.07 6.49
C ASN A 187 8.97 2.31 7.26
N LEU A 188 10.07 2.43 6.51
CA LEU A 188 11.39 2.71 7.07
C LEU A 188 11.78 4.14 6.77
N ALA A 189 12.65 4.72 7.57
CA ALA A 189 13.08 6.09 7.33
C ALA A 189 13.90 6.18 6.03
N ALA A 190 13.74 7.28 5.27
CA ALA A 190 14.53 7.51 4.06
C ALA A 190 16.04 7.63 4.33
N LYS A 191 16.40 7.98 5.57
CA LYS A 191 17.78 8.03 6.06
C LYS A 191 17.90 7.15 7.29
N PRO A 192 19.01 6.40 7.44
CA PRO A 192 19.31 5.66 8.66
C PRO A 192 19.14 6.54 9.90
N GLY A 193 18.44 6.04 10.92
CA GLY A 193 18.26 6.83 12.15
C GLY A 193 17.06 7.77 12.12
N GLY A 194 16.38 7.92 10.98
CA GLY A 194 15.26 8.84 10.84
C GLY A 194 13.96 8.34 11.48
N THR A 195 12.90 9.11 11.26
CA THR A 195 11.57 8.88 11.79
C THR A 195 10.57 8.75 10.64
N THR A 196 9.52 7.99 10.86
CA THR A 196 8.39 7.85 9.93
C THR A 196 7.12 8.36 10.60
N GLU A 197 6.08 8.64 9.81
CA GLU A 197 4.75 8.98 10.35
C GLU A 197 4.07 7.69 10.81
N GLU A 198 3.31 7.04 9.93
CA GLU A 198 2.68 5.75 10.21
C GLU A 198 3.09 4.64 9.23
N THR A 199 2.92 3.37 9.61
CA THR A 199 3.20 2.26 8.69
C THR A 199 1.96 1.78 7.96
N LEU A 200 0.84 1.66 8.70
CA LEU A 200 -0.46 1.27 8.17
C LEU A 200 -1.51 2.22 8.73
N ASP A 201 -2.17 2.93 7.83
CA ASP A 201 -3.28 3.81 8.15
C ASP A 201 -4.59 3.05 7.94
N LEU A 202 -5.20 2.60 9.03
CA LEU A 202 -6.56 2.09 8.99
C LEU A 202 -7.49 3.23 9.38
N ASN A 203 -7.88 4.00 8.37
CA ASN A 203 -9.01 4.91 8.43
C ASN A 203 -10.31 4.14 8.77
N SER A 204 -11.47 4.76 8.58
CA SER A 204 -12.72 4.19 9.05
C SER A 204 -13.15 2.90 8.32
N ARG A 205 -13.78 1.99 9.09
CA ARG A 205 -14.67 0.91 8.60
C ARG A 205 -13.98 -0.25 7.90
N ASN A 206 -12.74 -0.55 8.28
CA ASN A 206 -12.10 -1.78 7.81
C ASN A 206 -12.51 -2.95 8.71
N SER A 207 -12.80 -4.12 8.14
CA SER A 207 -13.17 -5.31 8.90
C SER A 207 -12.60 -6.58 8.29
N GLY A 208 -12.37 -7.60 9.12
CA GLY A 208 -11.74 -8.84 8.66
C GLY A 208 -10.29 -8.66 8.18
N ILE A 209 -9.60 -7.63 8.67
CA ILE A 209 -8.23 -7.32 8.23
C ILE A 209 -7.24 -8.19 8.98
N THR A 210 -6.36 -8.87 8.25
CA THR A 210 -5.26 -9.66 8.84
C THR A 210 -3.92 -9.20 8.31
N VAL A 211 -2.95 -9.01 9.20
CA VAL A 211 -1.59 -8.58 8.87
C VAL A 211 -0.61 -9.61 9.41
N GLU A 212 0.23 -10.19 8.57
CA GLU A 212 1.28 -11.11 9.03
C GLU A 212 2.38 -10.35 9.77
N ARG A 213 2.91 -9.27 9.18
CA ARG A 213 3.99 -8.49 9.78
C ARG A 213 3.91 -7.01 9.44
N LEU A 214 3.97 -6.18 10.48
CA LEU A 214 4.03 -4.73 10.37
C LEU A 214 5.37 -4.23 10.91
N VAL A 215 6.12 -3.44 10.14
CA VAL A 215 7.47 -2.96 10.52
C VAL A 215 7.59 -1.44 10.35
N GLY A 216 7.73 -0.72 11.46
CA GLY A 216 7.90 0.74 11.46
C GLY A 216 9.22 1.18 12.09
N GLU A 217 9.94 2.11 11.45
CA GLU A 217 11.15 2.72 12.02
C GLU A 217 10.87 4.05 12.70
N ARG A 218 11.11 4.10 14.03
CA ARG A 218 10.88 5.26 14.92
C ARG A 218 9.62 6.02 14.53
N ALA A 219 8.57 5.26 14.23
CA ALA A 219 7.31 5.78 13.72
C ALA A 219 6.68 6.68 14.79
N LYS A 220 5.89 7.68 14.35
CA LYS A 220 4.98 8.34 15.29
C LYS A 220 3.98 7.31 15.80
N GLU A 221 3.39 6.53 14.89
CA GLU A 221 2.47 5.44 15.19
C GLU A 221 2.75 4.29 14.22
N ILE A 222 2.88 3.04 14.67
CA ILE A 222 3.10 1.95 13.70
C ILE A 222 1.81 1.67 12.91
N ILE A 223 0.66 1.85 13.56
CA ILE A 223 -0.66 1.63 13.00
C ILE A 223 -1.61 2.70 13.56
N ASP A 224 -2.31 3.44 12.68
CA ASP A 224 -3.51 4.18 13.07
C ASP A 224 -4.73 3.29 12.82
N CYS A 225 -5.68 3.28 13.77
CA CYS A 225 -6.83 2.38 13.75
C CYS A 225 -8.12 3.11 14.19
N ASN A 226 -8.86 3.53 13.18
CA ASN A 226 -10.12 4.26 13.28
C ASN A 226 -11.28 3.35 12.87
N GLU A 227 -12.28 3.16 13.75
CA GLU A 227 -13.47 2.32 13.49
C GLU A 227 -13.17 1.02 12.71
N THR A 228 -12.16 0.25 13.14
CA THR A 228 -11.62 -0.87 12.35
C THR A 228 -11.41 -2.12 13.21
N HIS A 229 -11.61 -3.30 12.61
CA HIS A 229 -11.28 -4.60 13.18
C HIS A 229 -10.11 -5.25 12.45
N VAL A 230 -8.97 -5.38 13.16
CA VAL A 230 -7.72 -5.89 12.59
C VAL A 230 -7.00 -6.85 13.55
N VAL A 231 -6.36 -7.87 12.97
CA VAL A 231 -5.44 -8.79 13.65
C VAL A 231 -4.06 -8.66 13.02
N VAL A 232 -3.05 -8.34 13.84
CA VAL A 232 -1.64 -8.27 13.46
C VAL A 232 -0.89 -9.42 14.13
N GLN A 233 -0.32 -10.34 13.35
CA GLN A 233 0.40 -11.49 13.92
C GLN A 233 1.73 -11.04 14.54
N GLU A 234 2.49 -10.19 13.85
CA GLU A 234 3.75 -9.65 14.33
C GLU A 234 3.87 -8.14 14.08
N MET A 235 4.21 -7.38 15.12
CA MET A 235 4.53 -5.96 15.04
C MET A 235 5.99 -5.74 15.43
N VAL A 236 6.76 -5.08 14.58
CA VAL A 236 8.18 -4.79 14.77
C VAL A 236 8.38 -3.27 14.82
N ALA A 237 8.85 -2.79 15.96
CA ALA A 237 9.28 -1.41 16.16
C ALA A 237 10.81 -1.34 16.03
N VAL A 238 11.31 -0.68 14.99
CA VAL A 238 12.74 -0.45 14.77
C VAL A 238 13.12 0.89 15.41
N GLY A 239 13.88 0.84 16.50
CA GLY A 239 14.12 2.00 17.37
C GLY A 239 12.93 2.33 18.26
N GLU A 240 13.10 3.29 19.16
CA GLU A 240 12.00 3.78 19.98
C GLU A 240 11.04 4.63 19.14
N PRO A 241 9.74 4.27 19.08
CA PRO A 241 8.74 5.09 18.40
C PRO A 241 8.43 6.35 19.23
N GLN A 242 8.03 7.43 18.57
CA GLN A 242 7.82 8.73 19.23
C GLN A 242 6.59 8.76 20.13
N ARG A 243 5.59 7.94 19.79
CA ARG A 243 4.56 7.46 20.72
C ARG A 243 4.87 6.00 20.96
N HIS A 244 4.76 5.53 22.21
CA HIS A 244 4.98 4.13 22.60
C HIS A 244 4.38 3.16 21.54
N PRO A 245 5.03 2.02 21.24
CA PRO A 245 4.61 1.11 20.16
C PRO A 245 3.20 0.53 20.35
N ILE A 246 2.69 0.60 21.58
CA ILE A 246 1.33 0.20 21.99
C ILE A 246 0.57 1.38 22.63
N THR A 247 1.15 2.57 22.73
CA THR A 247 0.36 3.80 22.90
C THR A 247 -0.17 4.30 21.56
N GLY A 248 -0.34 3.40 20.58
CA GLY A 248 -1.37 3.47 19.53
C GLY A 248 -2.67 2.75 19.94
N VAL A 249 -2.71 2.12 21.13
CA VAL A 249 -3.82 2.34 22.07
C VAL A 249 -3.60 3.70 22.76
N LEU A 250 -3.19 4.74 22.02
CA LEU A 250 -3.70 6.06 22.30
C LEU A 250 -5.13 5.97 21.82
N LEU A 251 -6.03 5.86 22.79
CA LEU A 251 -7.34 6.45 22.66
C LEU A 251 -7.14 7.93 22.31
N TYR A 252 -6.99 8.26 21.03
CA TYR A 252 -7.47 9.55 20.54
C TYR A 252 -9.00 9.46 20.49
N THR A 253 -9.61 9.24 21.66
CA THR A 253 -10.96 9.73 21.91
C THR A 253 -10.74 11.17 22.29
N GLY A 254 -11.11 12.10 21.41
CA GLY A 254 -11.25 13.49 21.83
C GLY A 254 -12.11 13.52 23.09
N GLY A 255 -11.49 13.73 24.26
CA GLY A 255 -12.17 13.92 25.54
C GLY A 255 -11.78 13.03 26.74
N ALA A 256 -11.08 11.90 26.63
CA ALA A 256 -10.68 11.12 27.82
C ALA A 256 -9.48 10.18 27.60
N ASN A 257 -8.42 10.37 28.38
CA ASN A 257 -7.19 9.56 28.34
C ASN A 257 -7.33 8.29 29.19
N PHE A 258 -6.81 7.15 28.71
CA PHE A 258 -6.48 6.00 29.56
C PHE A 258 -5.06 5.52 29.26
N TYR A 259 -4.29 5.26 30.32
CA TYR A 259 -2.91 4.78 30.29
C TYR A 259 -2.86 3.29 30.61
N GLY A 260 -2.25 2.48 29.75
CA GLY A 260 -1.80 1.14 30.08
C GLY A 260 -0.27 1.10 30.01
N THR A 261 0.39 0.81 31.13
CA THR A 261 1.86 0.67 31.22
C THR A 261 2.32 -0.73 30.86
N ILE A 262 3.40 -0.84 30.09
CA ILE A 262 4.16 -2.08 29.91
C ILE A 262 5.11 -2.20 31.09
N GLY A 263 4.96 -3.24 31.93
CA GLY A 263 5.93 -3.58 32.97
C GLY A 263 7.19 -4.22 32.37
N ASP A 264 8.30 -4.15 33.11
CA ASP A 264 9.70 -4.46 32.74
C ASP A 264 10.01 -5.89 32.22
N ALA A 265 9.00 -6.72 31.93
CA ALA A 265 9.17 -8.11 31.51
C ALA A 265 8.70 -8.43 30.08
N GLY A 266 8.35 -7.43 29.25
CA GLY A 266 8.05 -7.67 27.83
C GLY A 266 6.88 -8.63 27.54
N ARG A 267 5.98 -8.85 28.52
CA ARG A 267 4.74 -9.60 28.35
C ARG A 267 3.54 -8.67 28.54
N LEU A 268 2.62 -8.70 27.58
CA LEU A 268 1.21 -8.40 27.83
C LEU A 268 0.71 -9.39 28.88
N VAL A 269 0.53 -8.94 30.12
CA VAL A 269 -0.14 -9.72 31.17
C VAL A 269 -1.62 -9.33 31.13
N GLY A 270 -2.43 -10.16 30.48
CA GLY A 270 -3.90 -10.09 30.58
C GLY A 270 -4.63 -10.82 29.44
N PRO A 271 -5.47 -11.83 29.72
CA PRO A 271 -6.47 -12.29 28.78
C PRO A 271 -7.66 -11.33 28.85
N GLY A 272 -7.91 -10.60 27.78
CA GLY A 272 -9.01 -9.63 27.74
C GLY A 272 -9.43 -9.32 26.32
N PHE A 273 -10.21 -10.22 25.73
CA PHE A 273 -11.02 -9.92 24.55
C PHE A 273 -12.02 -8.82 24.93
N GLY A 274 -11.96 -7.67 24.29
CA GLY A 274 -12.92 -6.60 24.48
C GLY A 274 -13.21 -5.89 23.17
N GLN A 275 -14.41 -6.09 22.62
CA GLN A 275 -15.00 -5.10 21.72
C GLN A 275 -15.28 -3.86 22.57
N LEU A 276 -14.61 -2.75 22.30
CA LEU A 276 -14.91 -1.49 22.96
C LEU A 276 -15.99 -0.75 22.14
N PRO A 277 -17.17 -0.47 22.71
CA PRO A 277 -18.13 0.40 22.05
C PRO A 277 -17.55 1.81 21.94
N VAL A 278 -17.57 2.39 20.74
CA VAL A 278 -17.18 3.79 20.53
C VAL A 278 -18.42 4.65 20.77
N GLN A 279 -18.72 4.98 22.03
CA GLN A 279 -19.77 5.95 22.33
C GLN A 279 -19.24 7.38 22.10
N GLY A 280 -19.80 8.08 21.12
CA GLY A 280 -19.72 9.55 21.02
C GLY A 280 -18.46 10.14 20.37
N VAL A 281 -17.60 9.34 19.74
CA VAL A 281 -16.42 9.89 19.05
C VAL A 281 -16.81 10.33 17.64
N ALA A 282 -16.78 11.64 17.40
CA ALA A 282 -16.85 12.16 16.05
C ALA A 282 -15.63 11.66 15.26
N VAL A 283 -15.84 10.88 14.19
CA VAL A 283 -14.79 10.50 13.24
C VAL A 283 -14.05 11.76 12.81
N SER A 284 -12.76 11.86 13.15
CA SER A 284 -11.88 12.94 12.71
C SER A 284 -11.48 12.69 11.26
N GLY A 285 -11.48 13.75 10.45
CA GLY A 285 -11.06 13.69 9.05
C GLY A 285 -12.19 13.57 8.02
N PRO A 286 -11.89 13.85 6.73
CA PRO A 286 -12.79 13.56 5.63
C PRO A 286 -12.99 12.04 5.49
N ARG A 287 -14.20 11.62 5.10
CA ARG A 287 -14.51 10.21 4.83
C ARG A 287 -14.35 9.95 3.34
N PHE A 288 -13.52 8.98 2.99
CA PHE A 288 -13.34 8.55 1.61
C PHE A 288 -14.13 7.28 1.30
N THR A 289 -14.67 6.58 2.31
CA THR A 289 -15.54 5.42 2.10
C THR A 289 -17.03 5.77 1.95
N THR A 290 -17.75 5.02 1.12
CA THR A 290 -19.21 5.06 0.98
C THR A 290 -19.96 4.22 2.01
N ARG A 291 -19.23 3.46 2.84
CA ARG A 291 -19.76 2.52 3.84
C ARG A 291 -20.50 3.25 4.98
N LYS A 292 -21.23 2.53 5.83
CA LYS A 292 -21.78 3.08 7.10
C LYS A 292 -20.77 2.93 8.25
N PRO A 293 -20.84 3.78 9.32
CA PRO A 293 -19.94 3.64 10.47
C PRO A 293 -20.08 2.28 11.15
N LEU A 294 -18.96 1.72 11.64
CA LEU A 294 -19.01 0.50 12.46
C LEU A 294 -19.34 0.83 13.92
N ASN A 295 -18.95 2.02 14.40
CA ASN A 295 -19.03 2.45 15.81
C ASN A 295 -18.32 1.51 16.80
N THR A 296 -17.45 0.64 16.28
CA THR A 296 -16.62 -0.30 17.05
C THR A 296 -15.23 -0.33 16.46
N ARG A 297 -14.26 -0.75 17.25
CA ARG A 297 -12.90 -1.07 16.80
C ARG A 297 -12.31 -2.21 17.62
N SER A 298 -11.38 -2.95 17.02
CA SER A 298 -10.54 -3.92 17.73
C SER A 298 -9.20 -4.07 17.03
N LEU A 299 -8.12 -4.03 17.81
CA LEU A 299 -6.77 -4.35 17.38
C LEU A 299 -6.27 -5.52 18.22
N VAL A 300 -5.94 -6.63 17.58
CA VAL A 300 -5.30 -7.78 18.23
C VAL A 300 -3.88 -7.89 17.71
N VAL A 301 -2.89 -7.90 18.61
CA VAL A 301 -1.47 -8.07 18.24
C VAL A 301 -0.96 -9.37 18.86
N GLY A 302 -0.43 -10.28 18.04
CA GLY A 302 0.11 -11.56 18.48
C GLY A 302 1.46 -11.41 19.18
N THR A 303 2.48 -10.96 18.44
CA THR A 303 3.84 -10.75 18.93
C THR A 303 4.29 -9.32 18.69
N THR A 304 4.99 -8.72 19.66
CA THR A 304 5.62 -7.40 19.53
C THR A 304 7.13 -7.52 19.72
N ASN A 305 7.89 -7.04 18.73
CA ASN A 305 9.35 -6.96 18.76
C ASN A 305 9.77 -5.50 18.80
N LEU A 306 10.30 -5.06 19.94
CA LEU A 306 10.87 -3.71 20.10
C LEU A 306 12.40 -3.78 20.04
N LEU A 307 12.99 -3.16 19.02
CA LEU A 307 14.44 -3.11 18.79
C LEU A 307 14.98 -1.74 19.23
N LYS A 308 15.03 -1.51 20.55
CA LYS A 308 15.46 -0.21 21.12
C LYS A 308 16.87 0.19 20.72
N ASP A 309 17.74 -0.80 20.58
CA ASP A 309 19.15 -0.71 20.20
C ASP A 309 19.35 -0.64 18.67
N ALA A 310 18.29 -0.45 17.87
CA ALA A 310 18.43 -0.29 16.43
C ALA A 310 19.11 1.04 16.08
N VAL A 311 20.24 0.95 15.40
CA VAL A 311 21.01 2.10 14.90
C VAL A 311 20.54 2.50 13.50
N SER A 312 20.28 1.50 12.64
CA SER A 312 19.85 1.75 11.26
C SER A 312 19.02 0.59 10.72
N SER A 313 18.26 0.88 9.67
CA SER A 313 17.50 -0.11 8.92
C SER A 313 17.71 0.08 7.42
N ARG A 314 17.48 -0.99 6.64
CA ARG A 314 17.38 -0.91 5.19
C ARG A 314 16.45 -1.99 4.65
N VAL A 315 15.83 -1.69 3.52
CA VAL A 315 15.09 -2.68 2.73
C VAL A 315 16.00 -3.22 1.64
N ILE A 316 16.00 -4.54 1.48
CA ILE A 316 16.68 -5.26 0.41
C ILE A 316 15.61 -6.02 -0.36
N HIS A 317 15.60 -5.84 -1.66
CA HIS A 317 14.69 -6.58 -2.52
C HIS A 317 15.45 -7.45 -3.51
N ASP A 318 14.88 -8.62 -3.76
CA ASP A 318 15.33 -9.56 -4.77
C ASP A 318 14.13 -9.90 -5.66
N PHE A 319 14.23 -9.47 -6.92
CA PHE A 319 13.23 -9.70 -7.97
C PHE A 319 13.94 -10.23 -9.22
N PRO A 320 13.24 -11.03 -10.05
CA PRO A 320 13.78 -11.44 -11.34
C PRO A 320 14.00 -10.24 -12.27
N LYS A 321 14.90 -10.38 -13.24
CA LYS A 321 14.93 -9.48 -14.40
C LYS A 321 13.73 -9.77 -15.30
N LEU A 322 12.92 -8.76 -15.58
CA LEU A 322 11.81 -8.86 -16.52
C LEU A 322 12.27 -8.50 -17.94
N PRO A 323 11.70 -9.13 -18.99
CA PRO A 323 10.65 -10.15 -18.94
C PRO A 323 11.17 -11.60 -18.74
N GLY A 324 12.48 -11.80 -18.52
CA GLY A 324 13.11 -13.12 -18.46
C GLY A 324 12.58 -14.05 -17.36
N GLY A 325 12.10 -13.51 -16.24
CA GLY A 325 11.49 -14.27 -15.14
C GLY A 325 10.03 -14.67 -15.34
N LEU A 326 9.43 -14.48 -16.53
CA LEU A 326 8.02 -14.77 -16.77
C LEU A 326 7.82 -16.21 -17.28
N PRO A 327 6.66 -16.85 -17.00
CA PRO A 327 5.48 -16.32 -16.30
C PRO A 327 5.48 -16.57 -14.78
N LYS A 328 6.53 -17.21 -14.24
CA LYS A 328 6.65 -17.60 -12.83
C LYS A 328 7.88 -16.99 -12.19
N PHE A 329 7.69 -16.24 -11.12
CA PHE A 329 8.79 -15.65 -10.38
C PHE A 329 8.50 -15.51 -8.90
N THR A 330 9.55 -15.25 -8.12
CA THR A 330 9.44 -14.96 -6.70
C THR A 330 9.92 -13.53 -6.46
N VAL A 331 9.18 -12.80 -5.63
CA VAL A 331 9.62 -11.53 -5.06
C VAL A 331 10.02 -11.81 -3.62
N LYS A 332 11.25 -11.47 -3.24
CA LYS A 332 11.72 -11.55 -1.85
C LYS A 332 12.08 -10.17 -1.34
N THR A 333 11.59 -9.85 -0.16
CA THR A 333 11.93 -8.63 0.58
C THR A 333 12.53 -9.01 1.92
N THR A 334 13.66 -8.38 2.24
CA THR A 334 14.35 -8.49 3.52
C THR A 334 14.49 -7.10 4.13
N ILE A 335 13.96 -6.92 5.34
CA ILE A 335 14.25 -5.76 6.18
C ILE A 335 15.43 -6.14 7.07
N GLU A 336 16.57 -5.49 6.87
CA GLU A 336 17.78 -5.68 7.67
C GLU A 336 17.91 -4.51 8.66
N VAL A 337 17.92 -4.84 9.95
CA VAL A 337 18.12 -3.88 11.04
C VAL A 337 19.52 -4.11 11.63
N THR A 338 20.30 -3.05 11.72
CA THR A 338 21.61 -3.05 12.39
C THR A 338 21.42 -2.52 13.82
N LEU A 339 21.88 -3.31 14.78
CA LEU A 339 21.82 -3.01 16.22
C LEU A 339 23.12 -2.38 16.72
N GLU A 340 23.07 -1.81 17.92
CA GLU A 340 24.27 -1.44 18.67
C GLU A 340 25.22 -2.64 18.80
N GLY A 341 26.53 -2.39 18.70
CA GLY A 341 27.53 -3.46 18.64
C GLY A 341 27.63 -4.21 17.30
N GLY A 342 26.87 -3.78 16.28
CA GLY A 342 26.99 -4.30 14.90
C GLY A 342 26.21 -5.59 14.62
N GLY A 343 25.42 -6.07 15.58
CA GLY A 343 24.49 -7.18 15.39
C GLY A 343 23.46 -6.88 14.30
N LYS A 344 22.94 -7.92 13.63
CA LYS A 344 21.92 -7.78 12.59
C LYS A 344 20.70 -8.63 12.88
N LYS A 345 19.51 -8.04 12.72
CA LYS A 345 18.23 -8.76 12.65
C LYS A 345 17.64 -8.65 11.25
N ARG A 346 17.00 -9.72 10.78
CA ARG A 346 16.39 -9.79 9.45
C ARG A 346 14.95 -10.25 9.54
N PHE A 347 14.08 -9.56 8.82
CA PHE A 347 12.68 -9.95 8.64
C PHE A 347 12.45 -10.17 7.15
N GLU A 348 12.04 -11.37 6.76
CA GLU A 348 11.94 -11.75 5.36
C GLU A 348 10.51 -12.16 4.99
N LYS A 349 10.12 -11.83 3.77
CA LYS A 349 8.91 -12.35 3.11
C LYS A 349 9.26 -12.67 1.65
N ALA A 350 8.86 -13.85 1.21
CA ALA A 350 8.95 -14.26 -0.18
C ALA A 350 7.54 -14.56 -0.69
N VAL A 351 7.25 -14.15 -1.92
CA VAL A 351 5.95 -14.31 -2.56
C VAL A 351 6.17 -14.90 -3.94
N ALA A 352 5.65 -16.11 -4.15
CA ALA A 352 5.62 -16.73 -5.46
C ALA A 352 4.47 -16.15 -6.29
N ILE A 353 4.78 -15.75 -7.51
CA ILE A 353 3.85 -15.16 -8.47
C ILE A 353 3.79 -16.07 -9.69
N ASP A 354 2.60 -16.59 -9.99
CA ASP A 354 2.29 -17.22 -11.28
C ASP A 354 1.31 -16.33 -12.04
N LEU A 355 1.68 -15.91 -13.25
CA LEU A 355 0.83 -15.08 -14.12
C LEU A 355 -0.17 -15.88 -14.95
N ARG A 356 -0.16 -17.21 -14.82
CA ARG A 356 -1.13 -18.11 -15.47
C ARG A 356 -2.39 -18.29 -14.62
N GLU A 357 -2.25 -18.05 -13.31
CA GLU A 357 -3.31 -18.10 -12.31
C GLU A 357 -3.82 -16.68 -12.04
N ASN A 358 -5.14 -16.47 -12.11
CA ASN A 358 -5.91 -15.30 -11.66
C ASN A 358 -7.24 -15.85 -11.17
#